data_AF-A0A1Q7Y7L6-F1
#
_entry.id   AF-A0A1Q7Y7L6-F1
#
_cell.length_a   1.000
_cell.length_b   1.000
_cell.length_c   1.000
_cell.angle_alpha   90.00
_cell.angle_beta   90.00
_cell.angle_gamma   90.00
#
_symmetry.space_group_name_H-M   'P 1'
#
loop_
_entity.id
_entity.type
_entity.pdbx_description
1 polymer ?
#
loop_
_entity_poly.entity_id
_entity_poly.type
_entity_poly.pdbx_seq_one_letter_code
_entity_poly.pdbx_strand_id
1 'polypeptide(L)'
;MARGWESKAVEDQVQEAEERARLAERRELLPNSPEEKARLAQLESLKLSRARTLDQLERATRPAHREMLHRTLIALEKQIQELGE
;
A
#
# COMPACT_ATOMS: atom_id res chain seq x y z
N MET A 1 15.23 -58.32 15.68
CA MET A 1 14.35 -57.52 16.56
C MET A 1 14.25 -56.13 15.96
N ALA A 2 13.03 -55.61 15.93
CA ALA A 2 12.56 -54.58 15.00
C ALA A 2 13.36 -53.27 15.00
N ARG A 3 13.34 -52.66 13.80
CA ARG A 3 13.88 -51.35 13.40
C ARG A 3 13.52 -50.26 14.40
N GLY A 4 14.49 -49.44 14.79
CA GLY A 4 14.31 -48.30 15.69
C GLY A 4 15.04 -47.04 15.23
N TRP A 5 15.15 -46.80 13.92
CA TRP A 5 15.88 -45.66 13.35
C TRP A 5 15.05 -44.79 12.42
N GLU A 6 13.74 -44.65 12.68
CA GLU A 6 12.83 -43.86 11.84
C GLU A 6 11.85 -42.99 12.66
N SER A 7 12.30 -42.37 13.75
CA SER A 7 11.36 -41.55 14.55
C SER A 7 11.90 -40.24 15.13
N LYS A 8 12.98 -39.68 14.60
CA LYS A 8 13.46 -38.36 15.07
C LYS A 8 13.96 -37.40 13.98
N ALA A 9 13.40 -37.52 12.78
CA ALA A 9 13.68 -36.61 11.67
C ALA A 9 12.41 -35.96 11.08
N VAL A 10 11.26 -36.14 11.73
CA VAL A 10 9.95 -35.67 11.22
C VAL A 10 9.49 -34.39 11.91
N GLU A 11 9.91 -34.11 13.15
CA GLU A 11 9.54 -32.88 13.87
C GLU A 11 10.24 -31.63 13.29
N ASP A 12 11.52 -31.75 12.90
CA ASP A 12 12.28 -30.64 12.30
C ASP A 12 11.70 -30.22 10.93
N GLN A 13 11.16 -31.17 10.15
CA GLN A 13 10.56 -30.86 8.84
C GLN A 13 9.24 -30.08 8.95
N VAL A 14 8.47 -30.30 10.01
CA VAL A 14 7.19 -29.58 10.24
C VAL A 14 7.46 -28.15 10.71
N GLN A 15 8.43 -27.96 11.61
CA GLN A 15 8.86 -26.63 12.06
C GLN A 15 9.38 -25.76 10.89
N GLU A 16 10.20 -26.32 10.00
CA GLU A 16 10.64 -25.59 8.79
C GLU A 16 9.51 -25.30 7.81
N ALA A 17 8.52 -26.20 7.68
CA ALA A 17 7.38 -25.98 6.79
C ALA A 17 6.48 -24.83 7.29
N GLU A 18 6.24 -24.75 8.60
CA GLU A 18 5.48 -23.65 9.19
C GLU A 18 6.25 -22.31 9.14
N GLU A 19 7.57 -22.30 9.35
CA GLU A 19 8.41 -21.11 9.19
C GLU A 19 8.37 -20.59 7.74
N ARG A 20 8.46 -21.48 6.75
CA ARG A 20 8.34 -21.13 5.33
C ARG A 20 6.95 -20.60 4.98
N ALA A 21 5.88 -21.18 5.54
CA ALA A 21 4.52 -20.69 5.34
C ALA A 21 4.32 -19.29 5.94
N ARG A 22 4.80 -19.06 7.17
CA ARG A 22 4.75 -17.75 7.84
C ARG A 22 5.56 -16.68 7.10
N LEU A 23 6.69 -17.03 6.51
CA LEU A 23 7.50 -16.14 5.68
C LEU A 23 6.86 -15.83 4.31
N ALA A 24 6.14 -16.81 3.73
CA ALA A 24 5.38 -16.61 2.49
C ALA A 24 4.18 -15.67 2.71
N GLU A 25 3.44 -15.87 3.80
CA GLU A 25 2.31 -15.02 4.20
C GLU A 25 2.74 -13.58 4.51
N ARG A 26 3.91 -13.40 5.15
CA ARG A 26 4.51 -12.06 5.34
C ARG A 26 5.01 -11.42 4.04
N ARG A 27 5.38 -12.22 3.04
CA ARG A 27 5.80 -11.71 1.73
C ARG A 27 4.61 -11.23 0.90
N GLU A 28 3.42 -11.78 1.06
CA GLU A 28 2.22 -11.23 0.42
C GLU A 28 1.82 -9.85 0.97
N LEU A 29 2.24 -9.51 2.20
CA LEU A 29 1.92 -8.22 2.84
C LEU A 29 2.92 -7.09 2.52
N LEU A 30 4.04 -7.40 1.88
CA LEU A 30 4.97 -6.38 1.39
C LEU A 30 4.55 -6.01 -0.03
N PRO A 31 4.49 -4.71 -0.41
CA PRO A 31 4.22 -4.31 -1.78
C PRO A 31 5.41 -4.73 -2.64
N ASN A 32 5.37 -5.98 -3.09
CA ASN A 32 6.48 -6.69 -3.68
C ASN A 32 6.47 -6.58 -5.21
N SER A 33 5.37 -6.07 -5.79
CA SER A 33 5.33 -5.74 -7.20
C SER A 33 5.79 -4.29 -7.45
N PRO A 34 6.59 -4.03 -8.49
CA PRO A 34 6.94 -2.67 -8.92
C PRO A 34 5.72 -1.79 -9.19
N GLU A 35 4.63 -2.40 -9.64
CA GLU A 35 3.35 -1.75 -9.95
C GLU A 35 2.68 -1.21 -8.68
N GLU A 36 2.71 -1.98 -7.59
CA GLU A 36 2.13 -1.59 -6.30
C GLU A 36 2.93 -0.46 -5.65
N LYS A 37 4.26 -0.48 -5.79
CA LYS A 37 5.12 0.65 -5.38
C LYS A 37 4.83 1.90 -6.20
N ALA A 38 4.67 1.78 -7.51
CA ALA A 38 4.33 2.91 -8.37
C ALA A 38 2.94 3.48 -8.02
N ARG A 39 1.95 2.61 -7.77
CA ARG A 39 0.61 2.98 -7.30
C ARG A 39 0.67 3.77 -5.99
N LEU A 40 1.41 3.28 -5.00
CA LEU A 40 1.59 3.96 -3.72
C LEU A 40 2.30 5.31 -3.88
N ALA A 41 3.36 5.39 -4.69
CA ALA A 41 4.06 6.64 -4.96
C ALA A 41 3.16 7.69 -5.64
N GLN A 42 2.33 7.24 -6.59
CA GLN A 42 1.34 8.10 -7.25
C GLN A 42 0.27 8.57 -6.27
N LEU A 43 -0.24 7.69 -5.40
CA LEU A 43 -1.20 8.04 -4.36
C LEU A 43 -0.63 9.12 -3.42
N GLU A 44 0.61 8.97 -2.95
CA GLU A 44 1.27 9.95 -2.09
C GLU A 44 1.48 11.30 -2.79
N SER A 45 1.83 11.29 -4.08
CA SER A 45 1.92 12.51 -4.89
C SER A 45 0.58 13.24 -5.02
N LEU A 46 -0.51 12.49 -5.21
CA LEU A 46 -1.86 13.06 -5.28
C LEU A 46 -2.29 13.63 -3.93
N LYS A 47 -2.05 12.93 -2.82
CA LYS A 47 -2.33 13.42 -1.46
C LYS A 47 -1.58 14.72 -1.16
N LEU A 48 -0.30 14.80 -1.55
CA LEU A 48 0.50 16.02 -1.39
C LEU A 48 -0.08 17.18 -2.21
N SER A 49 -0.50 16.91 -3.43
CA SER A 49 -1.13 17.91 -4.31
C SER A 49 -2.47 18.39 -3.74
N ARG A 50 -3.27 17.48 -3.17
CA ARG A 50 -4.51 17.80 -2.45
C ARG A 50 -4.25 18.74 -1.28
N ALA A 51 -3.27 18.41 -0.43
CA ALA A 51 -2.91 19.25 0.71
C ALA A 51 -2.48 20.66 0.30
N ARG A 52 -1.67 20.79 -0.76
CA ARG A 52 -1.27 22.10 -1.31
C ARG A 52 -2.45 22.89 -1.84
N THR A 53 -3.38 22.24 -2.53
CA THR A 53 -4.57 22.88 -3.09
C THR A 53 -5.48 23.42 -1.99
N LEU A 54 -5.61 22.69 -0.87
CA LEU A 54 -6.33 23.14 0.32
C LEU A 54 -5.67 24.38 0.95
N ASP A 55 -4.34 24.37 1.19
CA ASP A 55 -3.63 25.56 1.71
C ASP A 55 -3.76 26.77 0.78
N GLN A 56 -3.71 26.56 -0.53
CA GLN A 56 -3.96 27.62 -1.50
C GLN A 56 -5.39 28.16 -1.43
N LEU A 57 -6.37 27.29 -1.19
CA LEU A 57 -7.78 27.67 -1.09
C LEU A 57 -8.07 28.48 0.18
N GLU A 58 -7.40 28.16 1.29
CA GLU A 58 -7.44 28.94 2.53
C GLU A 58 -6.89 30.35 2.33
N ARG A 59 -5.82 30.50 1.55
CA ARG A 59 -5.17 31.80 1.27
C ARG A 59 -5.82 32.58 0.13
N ALA A 60 -6.59 31.92 -0.73
CA ALA A 60 -7.16 32.53 -1.93
C ALA A 60 -8.29 33.51 -1.59
N THR A 61 -8.11 34.77 -1.98
CA THR A 61 -9.10 35.84 -1.75
C THR A 61 -10.01 36.08 -2.96
N ARG A 62 -9.54 35.77 -4.17
CA ARG A 62 -10.28 36.02 -5.42
C ARG A 62 -11.30 34.90 -5.68
N PRO A 63 -12.60 35.19 -5.86
CA PRO A 63 -13.63 34.18 -6.08
C PRO A 63 -13.35 33.24 -7.25
N ALA A 64 -12.93 33.78 -8.40
CA ALA A 64 -12.59 32.97 -9.58
C ALA A 64 -11.41 32.00 -9.33
N HIS A 65 -10.42 32.42 -8.53
CA HIS A 65 -9.29 31.58 -8.19
C HIS A 65 -9.69 30.46 -7.21
N ARG A 66 -10.53 30.80 -6.22
CA ARG A 66 -11.10 29.80 -5.29
C ARG A 66 -11.91 28.74 -6.03
N GLU A 67 -12.75 29.15 -6.97
CA GLU A 67 -13.56 28.25 -7.80
C GLU A 67 -12.67 27.30 -8.62
N MET A 68 -11.60 27.82 -9.21
CA MET A 68 -10.61 27.00 -9.92
C MET A 68 -9.97 25.97 -8.98
N LEU A 69 -9.47 26.40 -7.82
CA LEU A 69 -8.87 25.51 -6.82
C LEU A 69 -9.84 24.46 -6.31
N HIS A 70 -11.12 24.80 -6.16
CA HIS A 70 -12.17 23.87 -5.76
C HIS A 70 -12.39 22.76 -6.78
N ARG A 71 -12.40 23.11 -8.08
CA ARG A 71 -12.50 22.13 -9.18
C ARG A 71 -11.26 21.23 -9.24
N THR A 72 -10.08 21.81 -9.06
CA THR A 72 -8.83 21.04 -8.97
C THR A 72 -8.87 20.07 -7.80
N LEU A 73 -9.37 20.49 -6.64
CA LEU A 73 -9.50 19.65 -5.46
C LEU A 73 -10.42 18.44 -5.72
N ILE A 74 -11.59 18.66 -6.32
CA ILE A 74 -12.53 17.59 -6.69
C ILE A 74 -11.87 16.59 -7.64
N ALA A 75 -11.13 17.07 -8.64
CA ALA A 75 -10.43 16.21 -9.58
C ALA A 75 -9.34 15.36 -8.90
N LEU A 76 -8.58 15.94 -7.98
CA LEU A 76 -7.57 15.23 -7.20
C LEU A 76 -8.20 14.17 -6.28
N GLU A 77 -9.29 14.50 -5.60
CA GLU A 77 -10.00 13.54 -4.73
C GLU A 77 -10.55 12.36 -5.51
N LYS A 78 -11.11 12.61 -6.70
CA LYS A 78 -11.55 11.54 -7.60
C LYS A 78 -10.40 10.62 -8.00
N GLN A 79 -9.25 11.18 -8.39
CA GLN A 79 -8.06 10.37 -8.74
C GLN A 79 -7.52 9.56 -7.56
N ILE A 80 -7.56 10.13 -6.34
CA ILE A 80 -7.16 9.41 -5.13
C ILE A 80 -8.11 8.24 -4.87
N GLN A 81 -9.41 8.43 -5.06
CA GLN A 81 -10.39 7.36 -4.87
C GLN A 81 -10.21 6.25 -5.92
N GLU A 82 -10.08 6.62 -7.20
CA GLU A 82 -9.84 5.67 -8.31
C GLU A 82 -8.54 4.88 -8.14
N LEU A 83 -7.51 5.48 -7.54
CA LEU A 83 -6.23 4.82 -7.28
C LEU A 83 -6.19 4.10 -5.93
N GLY A 84 -7.08 4.43 -5.01
CA GLY A 84 -7.17 3.84 -3.67
C GLY A 84 -8.06 2.59 -3.60
N GLU A 85 -9.02 2.45 -4.52
CA GLU A 85 -9.81 1.23 -4.78
C GLU A 85 -9.02 0.23 -5.61
#